data_AF-A0A661ENR3-F1
#
_entry.id   AF-A0A661ENR3-F1
#
_cell.length_a   1.000
_cell.length_b   1.000
_cell.length_c   1.000
_cell.angle_alpha   90.00
_cell.angle_beta   90.00
_cell.angle_gamma   90.00
#
_symmetry.space_group_name_H-M   'P 1'
#
loop_
_entity.id
_entity.type
_entity.pdbx_description
1 polymer ?
#
loop_
_entity_poly.entity_id
_entity_poly.type
_entity_poly.pdbx_seq_one_letter_code
_entity_poly.pdbx_strand_id
1 'polypeptide(L)'
;MTDFVSPRVAEPSSAVPGIDWPALPEPVGASMLALQFQLQQSQWWSLEEIRAHQLRQFQALLAHVVVQTDWYGQQAAFVELADSPEIIDEQL
;
A
#
# COMPACT_ATOMS: atom_id res chain seq x y z
N MET A 1 34.95 6.81 16.11
CA MET A 1 35.01 6.59 14.65
C MET A 1 33.95 5.54 14.36
N THR A 2 32.73 5.99 14.08
CA THR A 2 31.54 5.13 13.99
C THR A 2 31.37 4.74 12.54
N ASP A 3 31.42 3.44 12.23
CA ASP A 3 31.15 2.93 10.89
C ASP A 3 29.70 3.25 10.53
N PHE A 4 29.51 4.14 9.55
CA PHE A 4 28.24 4.27 8.85
C PHE A 4 28.11 3.03 7.97
N VAL A 5 27.20 2.12 8.34
CA VAL A 5 26.74 1.07 7.42
C VAL A 5 26.13 1.79 6.23
N SER A 6 26.85 1.88 5.11
CA SER A 6 26.28 2.39 3.87
C SER A 6 25.05 1.55 3.55
N PRO A 7 23.85 2.16 3.43
CA PRO A 7 22.70 1.41 2.96
C PRO A 7 23.09 0.86 1.59
N ARG A 8 23.08 -0.47 1.45
CA ARG A 8 23.24 -1.09 0.15
C ARG A 8 22.02 -0.65 -0.67
N VAL A 9 22.19 0.38 -1.49
CA VAL A 9 21.21 0.73 -2.51
C VAL A 9 21.13 -0.49 -3.40
N ALA A 10 19.99 -1.18 -3.36
CA ALA A 10 19.75 -2.27 -4.29
C ALA A 10 19.59 -1.64 -5.69
N GLU A 11 20.64 -1.74 -6.50
CA GLU A 11 20.57 -1.31 -7.89
C GLU A 11 19.63 -2.26 -8.66
N PRO A 12 18.63 -1.73 -9.37
CA PRO A 12 17.73 -2.59 -10.15
C PRO A 12 18.51 -3.27 -11.27
N SER A 13 18.45 -4.61 -11.32
CA SER A 13 19.04 -5.42 -12.40
C SER A 13 18.00 -5.69 -13.47
N SER A 14 18.38 -5.66 -14.76
CA SER A 14 17.44 -5.98 -15.82
C SER A 14 17.24 -7.49 -16.02
N ALA A 15 15.99 -7.88 -16.23
CA ALA A 15 15.55 -9.18 -16.71
C ALA A 15 15.69 -9.35 -18.23
N VAL A 16 15.89 -8.26 -18.99
CA VAL A 16 15.94 -8.29 -20.45
C VAL A 16 17.40 -8.23 -20.91
N PRO A 17 17.93 -9.30 -21.55
CA PRO A 17 19.30 -9.31 -22.03
C PRO A 17 19.58 -8.14 -22.98
N GLY A 18 20.67 -7.41 -22.72
CA GLY A 18 21.08 -6.27 -23.54
C GLY A 18 20.40 -4.94 -23.20
N ILE A 19 19.54 -4.88 -22.18
CA ILE A 19 18.99 -3.63 -21.64
C ILE A 19 19.58 -3.38 -20.26
N ASP A 20 20.75 -2.75 -20.22
CA ASP A 20 21.41 -2.44 -18.94
C ASP A 20 20.86 -1.15 -18.31
N TRP A 21 20.35 -0.21 -19.12
CA TRP A 21 19.79 1.06 -18.65
C TRP A 21 18.70 1.62 -19.58
N PRO A 22 17.55 2.07 -19.05
CA PRO A 22 17.08 1.81 -17.68
C PRO A 22 16.83 0.31 -17.49
N ALA A 23 17.26 -0.23 -16.36
CA ALA A 23 17.03 -1.64 -16.06
C ALA A 23 15.53 -1.95 -16.02
N LEU A 24 15.11 -3.00 -16.73
CA LEU A 24 13.76 -3.55 -16.67
C LEU A 24 13.72 -4.72 -15.69
N PRO A 25 13.31 -4.53 -14.43
CA PRO A 25 13.47 -5.56 -13.40
C PRO A 25 12.48 -6.72 -13.54
N GLU A 26 12.85 -7.86 -12.95
CA GLU A 26 11.96 -8.99 -12.68
C GLU A 26 10.73 -8.56 -11.84
N PRO A 27 9.63 -9.35 -11.80
CA PRO A 27 8.37 -8.97 -11.15
C PRO A 27 8.52 -8.41 -9.73
N VAL A 28 9.38 -9.01 -8.89
CA VAL A 28 9.63 -8.51 -7.52
C VAL A 28 10.25 -7.11 -7.52
N GLY A 29 11.25 -6.87 -8.38
CA GLY A 29 11.89 -5.56 -8.50
C GLY A 29 10.94 -4.51 -9.10
N ALA A 30 10.10 -4.91 -10.07
CA ALA A 30 9.06 -4.05 -10.63
C ALA A 30 8.02 -3.64 -9.56
N SER A 31 7.58 -4.58 -8.73
CA SER A 31 6.70 -4.27 -7.59
C SER A 31 7.35 -3.32 -6.60
N MET A 32 8.63 -3.50 -6.27
CA MET A 32 9.36 -2.60 -5.38
C MET A 32 9.50 -1.18 -5.94
N LEU A 33 9.79 -1.05 -7.24
CA LEU A 33 9.80 0.27 -7.90
C LEU A 33 8.41 0.92 -7.90
N ALA A 34 7.35 0.15 -8.16
CA ALA A 34 5.99 0.67 -8.11
C ALA A 34 5.60 1.15 -6.70
N LEU A 35 6.00 0.44 -5.65
CA LEU A 35 5.82 0.85 -4.26
C LEU A 35 6.61 2.12 -3.94
N GLN A 36 7.89 2.18 -4.34
CA GLN A 36 8.71 3.38 -4.15
C GLN A 36 8.07 4.60 -4.82
N PHE A 37 7.63 4.47 -6.06
CA PHE A 37 6.95 5.53 -6.79
C PHE A 37 5.69 6.00 -6.05
N GLN A 38 4.82 5.07 -5.64
CA GLN A 38 3.60 5.40 -4.90
C GLN A 38 3.92 6.16 -3.60
N LEU A 39 4.94 5.74 -2.84
CA LEU A 39 5.37 6.41 -1.62
C LEU A 39 5.94 7.82 -1.90
N GLN A 40 6.72 7.98 -2.96
CA GLN A 40 7.24 9.29 -3.37
C GLN A 40 6.14 10.27 -3.78
N GLN A 41 5.05 9.78 -4.37
CA GLN A 41 3.89 10.62 -4.67
C GLN A 41 3.10 10.93 -3.40
N SER A 42 2.83 9.93 -2.57
CA SER A 42 1.94 10.07 -1.42
C SER A 42 2.54 10.86 -0.25
N GLN A 43 3.86 11.00 -0.18
CA GLN A 43 4.51 11.83 0.85
C GLN A 43 4.12 13.32 0.77
N TRP A 44 3.56 13.76 -0.37
CA TRP A 44 3.12 15.14 -0.59
C TRP A 44 1.60 15.30 -0.62
N TRP A 45 0.86 14.22 -0.34
CA TRP A 45 -0.60 14.29 -0.30
C TRP A 45 -1.08 15.25 0.78
N SER A 46 -2.18 15.91 0.46
CA SER A 46 -2.97 16.66 1.43
C SER A 46 -3.55 15.72 2.50
N LEU A 47 -3.99 16.31 3.61
CA LEU A 47 -4.66 15.57 4.67
C LEU A 47 -5.93 14.85 4.16
N GLU A 48 -6.64 15.47 3.23
CA GLU A 48 -7.87 14.96 2.62
C GLU A 48 -7.59 13.71 1.78
N GLU A 49 -6.57 13.75 0.93
CA GLU A 49 -6.13 12.61 0.13
C GLU A 49 -5.65 11.45 1.02
N ILE A 50 -4.84 11.73 2.04
CA ILE A 50 -4.39 10.72 3.01
C ILE A 50 -5.60 10.08 3.71
N ARG A 51 -6.56 10.88 4.15
CA ARG A 51 -7.77 10.38 4.82
C ARG A 51 -8.57 9.47 3.91
N ALA A 52 -8.84 9.88 2.67
CA ALA A 52 -9.58 9.06 1.71
C ALA A 52 -8.91 7.70 1.47
N HIS A 53 -7.57 7.68 1.34
CA HIS A 53 -6.82 6.44 1.16
C HIS A 53 -6.79 5.56 2.43
N GLN A 54 -6.63 6.14 3.62
CA GLN A 54 -6.70 5.40 4.88
C GLN A 54 -8.06 4.76 5.09
N LEU A 55 -9.13 5.46 4.70
CA LEU A 55 -10.50 5.01 4.86
C LEU A 55 -10.83 3.84 3.94
N ARG A 56 -10.36 3.91 2.69
CA ARG A 56 -10.41 2.79 1.74
C ARG A 56 -9.65 1.57 2.28
N GLN A 57 -8.46 1.77 2.84
CA GLN A 57 -7.69 0.67 3.45
C GLN A 57 -8.41 0.09 4.68
N PHE A 58 -9.05 0.94 5.49
CA PHE A 58 -9.80 0.53 6.66
C PHE A 58 -11.02 -0.33 6.29
N GLN A 59 -11.76 0.02 5.25
CA GLN A 59 -12.85 -0.81 4.73
C GLN A 59 -12.37 -2.20 4.29
N ALA A 60 -11.27 -2.28 3.55
CA ALA A 60 -10.68 -3.56 3.15
C ALA A 60 -10.27 -4.41 4.36
N LEU A 61 -9.73 -3.76 5.40
CA LEU A 61 -9.40 -4.42 6.67
C LEU A 61 -10.66 -4.93 7.38
N LEU A 62 -11.72 -4.12 7.46
CA LEU A 62 -12.99 -4.51 8.08
C LEU A 62 -13.62 -5.73 7.39
N ALA A 63 -13.70 -5.71 6.06
CA ALA A 63 -14.21 -6.84 5.28
C ALA A 63 -13.38 -8.12 5.54
N HIS A 64 -12.06 -7.98 5.63
CA HIS A 64 -11.19 -9.12 5.95
C HIS A 64 -11.43 -9.67 7.36
N VAL A 65 -11.50 -8.81 8.39
CA VAL A 65 -11.63 -9.28 9.78
C VAL A 65 -13.00 -9.89 10.07
N VAL A 66 -14.08 -9.37 9.48
CA VAL A 66 -15.42 -9.94 9.63
C VAL A 66 -15.48 -11.37 9.11
N VAL A 67 -14.76 -11.66 8.01
CA VAL A 67 -14.70 -13.01 7.42
C VAL A 67 -13.74 -13.94 8.18
N GLN A 68 -12.60 -13.43 8.64
CA GLN A 68 -11.52 -14.26 9.17
C GLN A 68 -11.58 -14.51 10.68
N THR A 69 -12.45 -13.80 11.42
CA THR A 69 -12.46 -13.87 12.88
C THR A 69 -13.87 -14.03 13.44
N ASP A 70 -14.05 -15.06 14.27
CA ASP A 70 -15.36 -15.43 14.82
C ASP A 70 -16.02 -14.32 15.64
N TRP A 71 -15.24 -13.61 16.45
CA TRP A 71 -15.79 -12.60 17.35
C TRP A 71 -16.30 -11.38 16.58
N TYR A 72 -15.51 -10.84 15.63
CA TYR A 72 -15.91 -9.66 14.85
C TYR A 72 -17.04 -9.97 13.87
N GLY A 73 -17.08 -11.18 13.28
CA GLY A 73 -18.18 -11.61 12.41
C GLY A 73 -19.53 -11.75 13.12
N GLN A 74 -19.53 -11.91 14.45
CA GLN A 74 -20.76 -11.94 15.25
C GLN A 74 -21.22 -10.55 15.71
N GLN A 75 -20.39 -9.51 15.57
CA GLN A 75 -20.77 -8.15 15.94
C GLN A 75 -21.48 -7.45 14.77
N ALA A 76 -22.78 -7.23 14.90
CA ALA A 76 -23.61 -6.58 13.88
C ALA A 76 -23.02 -5.24 13.38
N ALA A 77 -22.45 -4.44 14.30
CA ALA A 77 -21.83 -3.16 13.95
C ALA A 77 -20.61 -3.31 13.01
N PHE A 78 -19.81 -4.36 13.15
CA PHE A 78 -18.65 -4.59 12.28
C PHE A 78 -19.08 -5.13 10.91
N VAL A 79 -20.10 -5.98 10.87
CA VAL A 79 -20.70 -6.47 9.62
C VAL A 79 -21.30 -5.31 8.83
N GLU A 80 -22.07 -4.45 9.49
CA GLU A 80 -22.67 -3.26 8.87
C GLU A 80 -21.60 -2.30 8.32
N LEU A 81 -20.54 -2.03 9.08
CA LEU A 81 -19.44 -1.18 8.64
C LEU A 81 -18.64 -1.80 7.48
N ALA A 82 -18.53 -3.13 7.41
CA ALA A 82 -17.85 -3.82 6.32
C ALA A 82 -18.66 -3.79 5.01
N ASP A 83 -19.98 -3.80 5.10
CA ASP A 83 -20.90 -3.78 3.95
C ASP A 83 -21.24 -2.36 3.48
N SER A 84 -20.84 -1.32 4.22
CA SER A 84 -21.22 0.07 3.93
C SER A 84 -20.36 0.71 2.82
N PRO A 85 -20.95 1.08 1.67
CA PRO A 85 -20.23 1.70 0.56
C PRO A 85 -19.83 3.16 0.83
N GLU A 86 -20.45 3.79 1.84
CA GLU A 86 -20.47 5.26 2.03
C GLU A 86 -19.22 5.84 2.70
N ILE A 87 -18.32 5.01 3.24
CA ILE A 87 -17.13 5.55 3.92
C ILE A 87 -16.16 6.23 2.93
N ILE A 88 -16.36 6.12 1.61
CA ILE A 88 -15.49 6.75 0.59
C ILE A 88 -16.04 8.10 0.10
N ASP A 89 -17.35 8.37 0.19
CA ASP A 89 -18.00 9.45 -0.57
C ASP A 89 -18.46 10.67 0.24
N GLU A 90 -18.56 10.59 1.56
CA GLU A 90 -18.95 11.77 2.35
C GLU A 90 -17.74 12.61 2.79
N GLN A 91 -17.52 13.68 2.03
CA GLN A 91 -16.73 14.90 2.31
C GLN A 91 -15.32 14.96 1.71
N LEU A 92 -15.29 15.04 0.37
CA LEU A 92 -14.37 15.93 -0.38
C LEU A 92 -15.07 17.30 -0.56
#